data_AF-A0A1A8XVI1-F1
#
_entry.id   AF-A0A1A8XVI1-F1
#
_cell.length_a   1.000
_cell.length_b   1.000
_cell.length_c   1.000
_cell.angle_alpha   90.00
_cell.angle_beta   90.00
_cell.angle_gamma   90.00
#
_symmetry.space_group_name_H-M   'P 1'
#
loop_
_entity.id
_entity.type
_entity.pdbx_description
1 polymer ?
#
loop_
_entity_poly.entity_id
_entity_poly.type
_entity_poly.pdbx_seq_one_letter_code
_entity_poly.pdbx_strand_id
1 'polypeptide(L)'
;MKAPKILPWLASRAGVSESRGEVLWAEACQRAASITGERDTSFYWGSTQRILVNLLADERWRTCHPLAWPWLLMQRGLEAFSRGARRWPSPTHTAHAGLAPLALPWLPAGTYRSAETGKQ
;
A
#
# COMPACT_ATOMS: atom_id res chain seq x y z
N MET A 1 31.69 -24.62 -2.58
CA MET A 1 32.08 -24.01 -1.29
C MET A 1 30.87 -23.97 -0.37
N LYS A 2 31.06 -24.19 0.93
CA LYS A 2 29.99 -23.93 1.92
C LYS A 2 29.64 -22.44 1.92
N ALA A 3 28.36 -22.13 2.03
CA ALA A 3 27.91 -20.75 2.21
C ALA A 3 28.48 -20.17 3.51
N PRO A 4 28.87 -18.89 3.53
CA PRO A 4 29.37 -18.28 4.74
C PRO A 4 28.26 -18.15 5.78
N LYS A 5 28.60 -18.28 7.06
CA LYS A 5 27.63 -18.15 8.18
C LYS A 5 26.90 -16.80 8.23
N ILE A 6 27.45 -15.76 7.60
CA ILE A 6 26.82 -14.44 7.50
C ILE A 6 25.76 -14.34 6.40
N LEU A 7 25.64 -15.36 5.53
CA LEU A 7 24.70 -15.37 4.41
C LEU A 7 23.24 -15.17 4.85
N PRO A 8 22.71 -15.85 5.90
CA PRO A 8 21.31 -15.67 6.30
C PRO A 8 21.03 -14.24 6.76
N TRP A 9 21.99 -13.60 7.44
CA TRP A 9 21.90 -12.20 7.83
C TRP A 9 21.91 -11.26 6.62
N LEU A 10 22.76 -11.54 5.62
CA LEU A 10 22.81 -10.76 4.37
C LEU A 10 21.51 -10.89 3.57
N ALA A 11 20.97 -12.10 3.43
CA ALA A 11 19.71 -12.36 2.74
C ALA A 11 18.54 -11.63 3.43
N SER A 12 18.46 -11.75 4.75
CA SER A 12 17.44 -11.06 5.56
C SER A 12 17.52 -9.53 5.40
N ARG A 13 18.74 -8.97 5.40
CA ARG A 13 18.96 -7.53 5.22
C ARG A 13 18.53 -7.04 3.82
N ALA A 14 18.66 -7.89 2.81
CA ALA A 14 18.21 -7.59 1.44
C ALA A 14 16.71 -7.83 1.22
N GLY A 15 16.00 -8.41 2.19
CA GLY A 15 14.59 -8.79 2.05
C GLY A 15 14.38 -10.03 1.17
N VAL A 16 15.40 -10.88 1.05
CA VAL A 16 15.40 -12.11 0.24
C VAL A 16 15.29 -13.31 1.17
N SER A 17 14.55 -14.35 0.77
CA SER A 17 14.46 -15.59 1.56
C SER A 17 15.82 -16.29 1.66
N GLU A 18 16.06 -17.01 2.75
CA GLU A 18 17.31 -17.75 2.97
C GLU A 18 17.59 -18.76 1.83
N SER A 19 16.58 -19.51 1.40
CA SER A 19 16.69 -20.46 0.28
C SER A 19 17.09 -19.77 -1.02
N ARG A 20 16.59 -18.57 -1.29
CA ARG A 20 16.98 -17.79 -2.47
C ARG A 20 18.38 -17.22 -2.33
N GLY A 21 18.77 -16.81 -1.12
CA GLY A 21 20.14 -16.40 -0.81
C GLY A 21 21.18 -17.48 -1.10
N GLU A 22 20.86 -18.75 -0.80
CA GLU A 22 21.76 -19.89 -1.12
C GLU A 22 21.91 -20.11 -2.63
N VAL A 23 20.84 -19.94 -3.40
CA VAL A 23 20.90 -20.01 -4.87
C VAL A 23 21.78 -18.90 -5.43
N LEU A 24 21.59 -17.67 -4.96
CA LEU A 24 22.41 -16.52 -5.36
C LEU A 24 23.88 -16.68 -4.94
N TRP A 25 24.15 -17.36 -3.82
CA TRP A 25 25.50 -17.72 -3.41
C TRP A 25 26.18 -18.67 -4.40
N ALA A 26 25.48 -19.74 -4.81
CA ALA A 26 26.00 -20.67 -5.80
C ALA A 26 26.30 -19.96 -7.13
N GLU A 27 25.41 -19.06 -7.56
CA GLU A 27 25.59 -18.26 -8.77
C GLU A 27 26.78 -17.30 -8.66
N ALA A 28 26.94 -16.61 -7.52
CA ALA A 28 28.07 -15.74 -7.26
C ALA A 28 29.41 -16.52 -7.32
N CYS A 29 29.45 -17.72 -6.72
CA CYS A 29 30.62 -18.60 -6.77
C CYS A 29 30.97 -19.04 -8.19
N GLN A 30 29.97 -19.32 -9.03
CA GLN A 30 30.18 -19.68 -10.43
C GLN A 30 30.72 -18.50 -11.24
N ARG A 31 30.10 -17.32 -11.12
CA ARG A 31 30.55 -16.10 -11.81
C ARG A 31 31.95 -15.68 -11.40
N ALA A 32 32.26 -15.73 -10.10
CA ALA A 32 33.60 -15.48 -9.60
C ALA A 32 34.62 -16.48 -10.17
N ALA A 33 34.25 -17.76 -10.30
CA ALA A 33 35.13 -18.78 -10.86
C ALA A 33 35.41 -18.52 -12.34
N SER A 34 34.42 -18.06 -13.10
CA SER A 34 34.60 -17.65 -14.50
C SER A 34 35.53 -16.44 -14.66
N ILE A 35 35.58 -15.54 -13.67
CA ILE A 35 36.41 -14.33 -13.72
C ILE A 35 37.84 -14.63 -13.25
N THR A 36 38.00 -15.35 -12.14
CA THR A 36 39.31 -15.56 -11.52
C THR A 36 40.05 -16.77 -12.09
N GLY A 37 39.35 -17.78 -12.63
CA GLY A 37 39.96 -19.04 -13.08
C GLY A 37 40.45 -19.95 -11.95
N GLU A 38 40.75 -19.39 -10.78
CA GLU A 38 41.26 -20.08 -9.60
C GLU A 38 40.30 -19.89 -8.40
N ARG A 39 40.04 -20.97 -7.64
CA ARG A 39 38.97 -21.01 -6.62
C ARG A 39 39.44 -20.87 -5.17
N ASP A 40 40.75 -20.88 -4.91
CA ASP A 40 41.32 -20.86 -3.56
C ASP A 40 42.05 -19.57 -3.19
N THR A 41 41.96 -18.56 -4.04
CA THR A 41 42.69 -17.29 -3.86
C THR A 41 41.83 -16.28 -3.09
N SER A 42 42.44 -15.43 -2.27
CA SER A 42 41.74 -14.32 -1.58
C SER A 42 40.98 -13.41 -2.56
N PHE A 43 41.50 -13.26 -3.77
CA PHE A 43 40.86 -12.54 -4.87
C PHE A 43 39.53 -13.16 -5.32
N TYR A 44 39.45 -14.49 -5.36
CA TYR A 44 38.22 -15.21 -5.66
C TYR A 44 37.15 -14.94 -4.59
N TRP A 45 37.55 -14.95 -3.33
CA TRP A 45 36.64 -14.66 -2.21
C TRP A 45 36.10 -13.23 -2.27
N GLY A 46 36.96 -12.23 -2.49
CA GLY A 46 36.56 -10.84 -2.63
C GLY A 46 35.63 -10.63 -3.84
N SER A 47 35.92 -11.28 -4.97
CA SER A 47 35.08 -11.24 -6.17
C SER A 47 33.71 -11.87 -5.94
N THR A 48 33.67 -13.03 -5.28
CA THR A 48 32.42 -13.72 -4.91
C THR A 48 31.54 -12.84 -4.02
N GLN A 49 32.10 -12.23 -2.99
CA GLN A 49 31.36 -11.33 -2.09
C GLN A 49 30.78 -10.13 -2.84
N ARG A 50 31.57 -9.52 -3.73
CA ARG A 50 31.12 -8.35 -4.52
C ARG A 50 30.00 -8.71 -5.48
N ILE A 51 30.08 -9.87 -6.14
CA ILE A 51 29.03 -10.37 -7.03
C ILE A 51 27.76 -10.71 -6.24
N LEU A 52 27.89 -11.32 -5.06
CA LEU A 52 26.76 -11.65 -4.19
C LEU A 52 25.98 -10.39 -3.78
N VAL A 53 26.66 -9.33 -3.32
CA VAL A 53 26.00 -8.08 -2.93
C VAL A 53 25.27 -7.46 -4.11
N ASN A 54 25.85 -7.52 -5.32
CA ASN A 54 25.20 -7.00 -6.52
C ASN A 54 23.95 -7.82 -6.90
N LEU A 55 24.02 -9.15 -6.81
CA LEU A 55 22.89 -10.05 -7.03
C LEU A 55 21.74 -9.81 -6.04
N LEU A 56 22.05 -9.64 -4.75
CA LEU A 56 21.05 -9.33 -3.73
C LEU A 56 20.40 -7.96 -3.97
N ALA A 57 21.16 -6.97 -4.45
CA ALA A 57 20.62 -5.68 -4.82
C ALA A 57 19.66 -5.78 -6.02
N ASP A 58 20.02 -6.52 -7.07
CA ASP A 58 19.16 -6.77 -8.23
C ASP A 58 17.86 -7.48 -7.82
N GLU A 59 17.96 -8.52 -6.98
CA GLU A 59 16.81 -9.27 -6.48
C GLU A 59 15.87 -8.39 -5.64
N ARG A 60 16.44 -7.48 -4.84
CA ARG A 60 15.66 -6.49 -4.09
C ARG A 60 14.90 -5.55 -5.03
N TRP A 61 15.51 -5.10 -6.11
CA TRP A 61 14.84 -4.27 -7.11
C TRP A 61 13.73 -5.02 -7.85
N ARG A 62 13.91 -6.31 -8.15
CA ARG A 62 12.85 -7.15 -8.74
C ARG A 62 11.66 -7.32 -7.80
N THR A 63 11.93 -7.47 -6.51
CA THR A 63 10.90 -7.66 -5.48
C THR A 63 10.16 -6.36 -5.18
N CYS A 64 10.87 -5.22 -5.16
CA CYS A 64 10.26 -3.89 -5.14
C CYS A 64 9.65 -3.55 -6.50
N HIS A 65 8.48 -4.12 -6.79
CA HIS A 65 7.75 -3.82 -8.02
C HIS A 65 7.55 -2.30 -8.15
N PRO A 66 7.93 -1.66 -9.27
CA PRO A 66 7.87 -0.19 -9.42
C PRO A 66 6.47 0.40 -9.17
N LEU A 67 5.43 -0.38 -9.42
CA LEU A 67 4.02 0.00 -9.19
C LEU A 67 3.61 -0.08 -7.70
N ALA A 68 4.42 -0.70 -6.84
CA ALA A 68 4.17 -0.69 -5.40
C ALA A 68 4.32 0.73 -4.82
N TRP A 69 5.17 1.57 -5.39
CA TRP A 69 5.40 2.93 -4.90
C TRP A 69 4.18 3.85 -5.09
N PRO A 70 3.56 3.96 -6.28
CA PRO A 70 2.28 4.65 -6.44
C PRO A 70 1.19 4.14 -5.49
N TRP A 71 1.11 2.81 -5.30
CA TRP A 71 0.12 2.19 -4.42
C TRP A 71 0.36 2.54 -2.94
N LEU A 72 1.60 2.48 -2.46
CA LEU A 72 1.98 2.86 -1.10
C LEU A 72 1.73 4.36 -0.82
N LEU A 73 1.96 5.24 -1.81
CA LEU A 73 1.61 6.65 -1.73
C LEU A 73 0.09 6.85 -1.64
N MET A 74 -0.67 6.13 -2.46
CA MET A 74 -2.13 6.15 -2.45
C MET A 74 -2.68 5.71 -1.08
N GLN A 75 -2.14 4.63 -0.51
CA GLN A 75 -2.51 4.13 0.82
C GLN A 75 -2.27 5.16 1.92
N ARG A 76 -1.10 5.80 1.94
CA ARG A 76 -0.80 6.90 2.89
C ARG A 76 -1.75 8.08 2.74
N GLY A 77 -2.11 8.42 1.50
CA GLY A 77 -3.13 9.43 1.20
C GLY A 77 -4.49 9.07 1.79
N LEU A 78 -4.93 7.82 1.62
CA LEU A 78 -6.20 7.33 2.14
C LEU A 78 -6.23 7.28 3.68
N GLU A 79 -5.12 6.92 4.32
CA GLU A 79 -4.97 6.95 5.79
C GLU A 79 -4.96 8.38 6.35
N ALA A 80 -4.35 9.33 5.64
CA ALA A 80 -4.39 10.74 6.00
C ALA A 80 -5.81 11.31 5.83
N PHE A 81 -6.45 10.99 4.71
CA PHE A 81 -7.83 11.39 4.42
C PHE A 81 -8.82 10.82 5.43
N SER A 82 -8.72 9.54 5.79
CA SER A 82 -9.61 8.93 6.79
C SER A 82 -9.46 9.54 8.19
N ARG A 83 -8.24 9.93 8.58
CA ARG A 83 -8.00 10.71 9.80
C ARG A 83 -8.63 12.11 9.74
N GLY A 84 -8.54 12.77 8.59
CA GLY A 84 -9.17 14.09 8.37
C GLY A 84 -10.69 14.02 8.31
N ALA A 85 -11.25 12.99 7.67
CA ALA A 85 -12.68 12.78 7.49
C ALA A 85 -13.42 12.54 8.81
N ARG A 86 -12.77 11.97 9.83
CA ARG A 86 -13.32 11.89 11.20
C ARG A 86 -13.56 13.25 11.84
N ARG A 87 -12.94 14.31 11.32
CA ARG A 87 -13.11 15.69 11.78
C ARG A 87 -13.99 16.53 10.86
N TRP A 88 -14.58 15.91 9.83
CA TRP A 88 -15.52 16.61 8.97
C TRP A 88 -16.77 16.92 9.81
N PRO A 89 -17.18 18.19 9.92
CA PRO A 89 -18.47 18.49 10.53
C PRO A 89 -19.54 17.83 9.66
N SER A 90 -20.30 16.89 10.20
CA SER A 90 -21.50 16.37 9.53
C SER A 90 -22.27 17.56 8.95
N PRO A 91 -22.79 17.48 7.72
CA PRO A 91 -23.63 18.55 7.18
C PRO A 91 -24.74 18.75 8.19
N THR A 92 -24.66 19.85 8.94
CA THR A 92 -25.69 20.25 9.87
C THR A 92 -26.90 20.41 8.99
N HIS A 93 -27.84 19.47 9.14
CA HIS A 93 -29.17 19.58 8.58
C HIS A 93 -29.59 20.99 8.93
N THR A 94 -29.63 21.85 7.93
CA THR A 94 -30.04 23.23 8.09
C THR A 94 -31.47 23.10 8.52
N ALA A 95 -31.69 23.19 9.84
CA ALA A 95 -33.00 23.35 10.38
C ALA A 95 -33.54 24.58 9.65
N HIS A 96 -34.50 24.35 8.76
CA HIS A 96 -35.28 25.39 8.12
C HIS A 96 -36.05 26.11 9.23
N ALA A 97 -35.36 26.96 9.98
CA ALA A 97 -35.94 27.89 10.91
C ALA A 97 -36.57 29.01 10.06
N GLY A 98 -37.87 28.89 9.85
CA GLY A 98 -38.70 30.00 9.42
C GLY A 98 -38.67 30.31 7.92
N LEU A 99 -39.06 29.36 7.07
CA LEU A 99 -39.89 29.77 5.93
C LEU A 99 -41.31 29.93 6.47
N ALA A 100 -41.63 31.18 6.82
CA ALA A 100 -43.00 31.62 7.02
C ALA A 100 -43.87 31.08 5.86
N PRO A 101 -45.10 30.60 6.11
CA PRO A 101 -46.05 30.40 5.03
C PRO A 101 -46.29 31.79 4.43
N LEU A 102 -45.64 32.08 3.30
CA LEU A 102 -46.09 33.11 2.38
C LEU A 102 -47.52 32.73 2.05
N ALA A 103 -48.47 33.40 2.71
CA ALA A 103 -49.86 33.40 2.35
C ALA A 103 -49.93 33.81 0.88
N LEU A 104 -50.05 32.82 -0.01
CA LEU A 104 -50.35 33.04 -1.41
C LEU A 104 -51.78 33.58 -1.47
N PRO A 105 -52.00 34.84 -1.90
CA PRO A 105 -53.32 35.46 -1.90
C PRO A 105 -54.27 34.94 -3.00
N TRP A 106 -54.03 33.74 -3.53
CA TRP A 106 -54.70 33.21 -4.72
C TRP A 106 -55.20 31.77 -4.58
N LEU A 107 -55.42 31.28 -3.34
CA LEU A 107 -56.15 30.02 -3.14
C LEU A 107 -57.64 30.32 -2.91
N PRO A 108 -58.55 29.93 -3.83
CA PRO A 108 -59.98 30.11 -3.63
C PRO A 108 -60.46 29.27 -2.45
N ALA A 109 -61.34 29.86 -1.64
CA ALA A 109 -61.99 29.24 -0.50
C ALA A 109 -62.80 28.01 -0.94
N GLY A 110 -62.14 26.86 -0.99
CA GLY A 110 -62.77 25.55 -1.13
C GLY A 110 -63.43 25.20 0.20
N THR A 111 -64.74 25.39 0.26
CA THR A 111 -65.58 24.99 1.39
C THR A 111 -65.49 23.49 1.60
N TYR A 112 -64.74 23.03 2.62
CA TYR A 112 -64.87 21.66 3.09
C TYR A 112 -66.16 21.57 3.92
N ARG A 113 -67.26 21.38 3.22
CA ARG A 113 -68.59 21.01 3.73
C ARG A 113 -68.89 19.60 3.23
N SER A 114 -68.95 18.65 4.15
CA SER A 114 -69.81 17.44 4.20
C SER A 114 -69.08 16.41 5.06
N ALA A 115 -69.50 16.14 6.30
CA ALA A 115 -70.71 15.42 6.71
C ALA A 115 -70.71 13.98 6.18
N GLU A 116 -70.37 13.01 7.05
CA GLU A 116 -71.01 11.69 7.23
C GLU A 116 -70.70 11.21 8.66
N THR A 117 -71.59 11.33 9.66
CA THR A 117 -72.61 10.37 10.15
C THR A 117 -72.21 8.89 10.24
N GLY A 118 -72.37 8.31 11.45
CA GLY A 118 -72.53 6.87 11.69
C GLY A 118 -71.89 6.40 13.01
N LYS A 119 -72.54 6.58 14.17
CA LYS A 119 -73.23 5.52 14.95
C LYS A 119 -72.50 4.15 15.00
N GLN A 120 -71.98 3.79 16.18
CA GLN A 120 -72.59 2.82 17.10
C GLN A 120 -71.98 2.93 18.50
#